data_AF-A0A6P0L4S6-F1
#
_entry.id   AF-A0A6P0L4S6-F1
#
_cell.length_a   1.000
_cell.length_b   1.000
_cell.length_c   1.000
_cell.angle_alpha   90.00
_cell.angle_beta   90.00
_cell.angle_gamma   90.00
#
_symmetry.space_group_name_H-M   'P 1'
#
loop_
_entity.id
_entity.type
_entity.pdbx_description
1 polymer ?
#
loop_
_entity_poly.entity_id
_entity_poly.type
_entity_poly.pdbx_seq_one_letter_code
_entity_poly.pdbx_strand_id
1 'polypeptide(L)'
;MDDQQILQVFMLEYEKLKEEQAQRIGFRDQMIYITLGIFGGVLSFALSNKTNSYALLVIPWVCLILGWTYLVNDEKISAIGKYLRLTLTEKIKAHTGHPDLESIFGWEIAHRSDRRRERRKIEQLIIDEITFVCSGLLALFTFWFSGTTLPWIVHFICAVEFILLLILGIEIVIYADLDKGR
;
A
#
# COMPACT_ATOMS: atom_id res chain seq x y z
N MET A 1 -7.96 -39.34 -1.41
CA MET A 1 -7.92 -38.47 -0.22
C MET A 1 -9.36 -38.40 0.27
N ASP A 2 -9.59 -38.55 1.57
CA ASP A 2 -10.95 -38.50 2.12
C ASP A 2 -11.51 -37.06 2.00
N ASP A 3 -12.80 -36.90 1.74
CA ASP A 3 -13.41 -35.57 1.52
C ASP A 3 -13.24 -34.65 2.75
N GLN A 4 -13.20 -35.25 3.96
CA GLN A 4 -12.87 -34.53 5.19
C GLN A 4 -11.43 -34.01 5.20
N GLN A 5 -10.47 -34.75 4.66
CA GLN A 5 -9.07 -34.32 4.59
C GLN A 5 -8.92 -33.15 3.61
N ILE A 6 -9.62 -33.18 2.48
CA ILE A 6 -9.59 -32.08 1.50
C ILE A 6 -10.20 -30.81 2.11
N LEU A 7 -11.32 -30.93 2.81
CA LEU A 7 -11.94 -29.80 3.50
C LEU A 7 -11.01 -29.20 4.57
N GLN A 8 -10.32 -30.04 5.35
CA GLN A 8 -9.34 -29.57 6.32
C GLN A 8 -8.20 -28.80 5.67
N VAL A 9 -7.70 -29.24 4.50
CA VAL A 9 -6.67 -28.51 3.75
C VAL A 9 -7.17 -27.13 3.33
N PHE A 10 -8.40 -27.01 2.83
CA PHE A 10 -8.95 -25.70 2.46
C PHE A 10 -9.19 -24.77 3.66
N MET A 11 -9.62 -25.31 4.80
CA MET A 11 -9.76 -24.53 6.03
C MET A 11 -8.41 -24.06 6.57
N LEU A 12 -7.38 -24.90 6.47
CA LEU A 12 -6.00 -24.52 6.84
C LEU A 12 -5.44 -23.45 5.89
N GLU A 13 -5.70 -23.57 4.59
CA GLU A 13 -5.33 -22.55 3.60
C GLU A 13 -6.04 -21.22 3.91
N TYR A 14 -7.33 -21.25 4.21
CA TYR A 14 -8.10 -20.07 4.64
C TYR A 14 -7.45 -19.38 5.84
N GLU A 15 -7.16 -20.15 6.91
CA GLU A 15 -6.56 -19.63 8.13
C GLU A 15 -5.21 -18.96 7.85
N LYS A 16 -4.31 -19.65 7.13
CA LYS A 16 -2.97 -19.11 6.81
C LYS A 16 -3.04 -17.85 5.95
N LEU A 17 -3.96 -17.79 5.00
CA LEU A 17 -4.18 -16.59 4.18
C LEU A 17 -4.75 -15.43 5.00
N LYS A 18 -5.64 -15.68 5.97
CA LYS A 18 -6.14 -14.63 6.87
C LYS A 18 -5.06 -14.13 7.83
N GLU A 19 -4.20 -15.01 8.34
CA GLU A 19 -3.03 -14.63 9.15
C GLU A 19 -2.09 -13.72 8.35
N GLU A 20 -1.75 -14.10 7.11
CA GLU A 20 -0.93 -13.27 6.23
C GLU A 20 -1.60 -11.91 5.95
N GLN A 21 -2.91 -11.92 5.63
CA GLN A 21 -3.67 -10.70 5.38
C GLN A 21 -3.61 -9.76 6.59
N ALA A 22 -3.78 -10.29 7.81
CA ALA A 22 -3.72 -9.50 9.04
C ALA A 22 -2.33 -8.91 9.30
N GLN A 23 -1.26 -9.69 9.08
CA GLN A 23 0.12 -9.20 9.20
C GLN A 23 0.40 -8.06 8.22
N ARG A 24 -0.03 -8.21 6.96
CA ARG A 24 0.15 -7.19 5.92
C ARG A 24 -0.63 -5.91 6.22
N ILE A 25 -1.88 -6.04 6.70
CA ILE A 25 -2.68 -4.89 7.14
C ILE A 25 -1.95 -4.14 8.27
N GLY A 26 -1.50 -4.87 9.30
CA GLY A 26 -0.78 -4.26 10.42
C GLY A 26 0.49 -3.54 9.99
N PHE A 27 1.27 -4.14 9.08
CA PHE A 27 2.49 -3.52 8.56
C PHE A 27 2.18 -2.27 7.71
N ARG A 28 1.19 -2.35 6.82
CA ARG A 28 0.72 -1.22 6.00
C ARG A 28 0.29 -0.05 6.87
N ASP A 29 -0.51 -0.30 7.91
CA ASP A 29 -1.05 0.73 8.78
C ASP A 29 0.04 1.42 9.63
N GLN A 30 1.19 0.77 9.84
CA GLN A 30 2.36 1.36 10.50
C GLN A 30 3.21 2.26 9.59
N MET A 31 3.13 2.10 8.26
CA MET A 31 4.01 2.80 7.32
C MET A 31 3.89 4.32 7.41
N ILE A 32 2.68 4.85 7.63
CA ILE A 32 2.46 6.30 7.77
C ILE A 32 3.19 6.84 9.00
N TYR A 33 3.09 6.16 10.15
CA TYR A 33 3.77 6.58 11.38
C TYR A 33 5.29 6.50 11.26
N ILE A 34 5.81 5.44 10.62
CA ILE A 34 7.24 5.30 10.33
C ILE A 34 7.72 6.43 9.41
N THR A 35 6.95 6.72 8.36
CA THR A 35 7.25 7.81 7.41
C THR A 35 7.32 9.16 8.12
N LEU A 36 6.33 9.47 8.96
CA LEU A 36 6.31 10.70 9.75
C LEU A 36 7.50 10.81 10.70
N GLY A 37 7.89 9.72 11.36
CA GLY A 37 9.07 9.69 12.23
C GLY A 37 10.36 9.98 11.46
N ILE A 38 10.54 9.35 10.30
CA ILE A 38 11.70 9.57 9.42
C ILE A 38 11.71 11.02 8.90
N PHE A 39 10.56 11.54 8.45
CA PHE A 39 10.45 12.92 7.99
C PHE A 39 10.83 13.90 9.09
N GLY A 40 10.33 13.70 10.31
CA GLY A 40 10.70 14.52 11.47
C GLY A 40 12.21 14.54 11.69
N GLY A 41 12.87 13.39 11.62
CA GLY A 41 14.33 13.28 11.76
C GLY A 41 15.09 14.00 10.63
N VAL A 42 14.72 13.72 9.37
CA VAL A 42 15.38 14.31 8.20
C VAL A 42 15.18 15.83 8.17
N LEU A 43 13.96 16.31 8.40
CA LEU A 43 13.66 17.74 8.43
C LEU A 43 14.35 18.45 9.59
N SER A 44 14.38 17.86 10.78
CA SER A 44 15.10 18.45 11.92
C SER A 44 16.60 18.62 11.61
N PHE A 45 17.20 17.63 10.96
CA PHE A 45 18.60 17.71 10.53
C PHE A 45 18.81 18.72 9.39
N ALA A 46 17.97 18.69 8.36
CA ALA A 46 18.06 19.58 7.20
C ALA A 46 17.89 21.06 7.59
N LEU A 47 16.99 21.35 8.53
CA LEU A 47 16.70 22.71 8.99
C LEU A 47 17.70 23.22 10.06
N SER A 48 18.50 22.33 10.66
CA SER A 48 19.47 22.72 11.69
C SER A 48 20.59 23.62 11.17
N ASN A 49 20.96 23.49 9.89
CA ASN A 49 21.99 24.31 9.25
C ASN A 49 21.75 24.39 7.75
N LYS A 50 21.99 25.57 7.14
CA LYS A 50 21.85 25.79 5.70
C LYS A 50 22.71 24.85 4.85
N THR A 51 23.84 24.38 5.38
CA THR A 51 24.71 23.40 4.70
C THR A 51 24.11 22.00 4.62
N ASN A 52 23.11 21.70 5.44
CA ASN A 52 22.50 20.36 5.55
C ASN A 52 21.31 20.18 4.61
N SER A 53 21.05 21.13 3.71
CA SER A 53 19.92 21.09 2.77
C SER A 53 19.91 19.82 1.90
N TYR A 54 21.07 19.23 1.62
CA TYR A 54 21.20 17.95 0.92
C TYR A 54 20.46 16.79 1.59
N ALA A 55 20.21 16.86 2.91
CA ALA A 55 19.41 15.86 3.60
C ALA A 55 17.96 15.79 3.09
N LEU A 56 17.44 16.85 2.47
CA LEU A 56 16.11 16.83 1.83
C LEU A 56 16.02 15.81 0.69
N LEU A 57 17.14 15.48 0.03
CA LEU A 57 17.18 14.44 -1.01
C LEU A 57 16.96 13.03 -0.45
N VAL A 58 17.04 12.83 0.86
CA VAL A 58 16.68 11.55 1.48
C VAL A 58 15.16 11.33 1.46
N ILE A 59 14.36 12.40 1.50
CA ILE A 59 12.89 12.32 1.59
C ILE A 59 12.30 11.62 0.35
N PRO A 60 12.66 11.96 -0.90
CA PRO A 60 12.24 11.21 -2.09
C PRO A 60 12.52 9.71 -2.00
N TRP A 61 13.69 9.29 -1.51
CA TRP A 61 14.01 7.87 -1.36
C TRP A 61 13.16 7.17 -0.30
N VAL A 62 12.94 7.83 0.84
CA VAL A 62 12.06 7.31 1.90
C VAL A 62 10.63 7.13 1.35
N CYS A 63 10.14 8.13 0.63
CA CYS A 63 8.86 8.11 -0.06
C CYS A 63 8.76 6.92 -1.03
N LEU A 64 9.79 6.71 -1.87
CA LEU A 64 9.84 5.62 -2.83
C LEU A 64 9.82 4.24 -2.16
N ILE A 65 10.70 4.03 -1.19
CA ILE A 65 10.86 2.73 -0.52
C ILE A 65 9.60 2.37 0.27
N LEU A 66 9.10 3.30 1.09
CA LEU A 66 7.94 3.04 1.93
C LEU A 66 6.66 3.03 1.13
N GLY A 67 6.50 3.92 0.15
CA GLY A 67 5.34 3.95 -0.73
C GLY A 67 5.23 2.69 -1.60
N TRP A 68 6.34 2.22 -2.19
CA TRP A 68 6.36 0.94 -2.92
C TRP A 68 6.02 -0.24 -2.00
N THR A 69 6.59 -0.25 -0.80
CA THR A 69 6.33 -1.30 0.19
C THR A 69 4.86 -1.30 0.61
N TYR A 70 4.27 -0.12 0.83
CA TYR A 70 2.85 0.04 1.11
C TYR A 70 1.99 -0.52 -0.03
N LEU A 71 2.29 -0.12 -1.28
CA LEU A 71 1.57 -0.54 -2.48
C LEU A 71 1.55 -2.07 -2.66
N VAL A 72 2.72 -2.71 -2.53
CA VAL A 72 2.84 -4.18 -2.64
C VAL A 72 2.03 -4.89 -1.57
N ASN A 73 1.96 -4.35 -0.35
CA ASN A 73 1.13 -4.93 0.70
C ASN A 73 -0.36 -4.76 0.40
N ASP A 74 -0.79 -3.60 -0.09
CA ASP A 74 -2.20 -3.35 -0.41
C ASP A 74 -2.69 -4.23 -1.58
N GLU A 75 -1.86 -4.42 -2.62
CA GLU A 75 -2.15 -5.36 -3.72
C GLU A 75 -2.31 -6.78 -3.20
N LYS A 76 -1.40 -7.24 -2.33
CA LYS A 76 -1.45 -8.59 -1.75
C LYS A 76 -2.67 -8.80 -0.87
N ILE A 77 -3.04 -7.82 -0.05
CA ILE A 77 -4.27 -7.85 0.76
C ILE A 77 -5.50 -7.99 -0.15
N SER A 78 -5.53 -7.24 -1.26
CA SER A 78 -6.62 -7.27 -2.24
C SER A 78 -6.67 -8.61 -3.00
N ALA A 79 -5.53 -9.14 -3.39
CA ALA A 79 -5.40 -10.43 -4.08
C ALA A 79 -5.85 -11.60 -3.19
N ILE A 80 -5.43 -11.63 -1.92
CA ILE A 80 -5.88 -12.64 -0.94
C ILE A 80 -7.39 -12.56 -0.78
N GLY A 81 -7.94 -11.36 -0.53
CA GLY A 81 -9.39 -11.20 -0.39
C GLY A 81 -10.18 -11.63 -1.63
N LYS A 82 -9.65 -11.40 -2.84
CA LYS A 82 -10.26 -11.87 -4.09
C LYS A 82 -10.21 -13.39 -4.20
N TYR A 83 -9.08 -14.01 -3.90
CA TYR A 83 -8.91 -15.47 -3.95
C TYR A 83 -9.81 -16.19 -2.96
N LEU A 84 -9.89 -15.69 -1.71
CA LEU A 84 -10.75 -16.27 -0.68
C LEU A 84 -12.22 -16.31 -1.15
N ARG A 85 -12.73 -15.20 -1.70
CA ARG A 85 -14.12 -15.08 -2.14
C ARG A 85 -14.45 -15.82 -3.43
N LEU A 86 -13.59 -15.70 -4.46
CA LEU A 86 -13.91 -16.20 -5.80
C LEU A 86 -13.40 -17.61 -6.05
N THR A 87 -12.45 -18.10 -5.27
CA THR A 87 -11.80 -19.38 -5.55
C THR A 87 -11.91 -20.34 -4.38
N LEU A 88 -11.47 -19.94 -3.19
CA LEU A 88 -11.49 -20.86 -2.04
C LEU A 88 -12.93 -21.18 -1.59
N THR A 89 -13.80 -20.17 -1.57
CA THR A 89 -15.23 -20.30 -1.30
C THR A 89 -15.91 -21.26 -2.29
N GLU A 90 -15.61 -21.17 -3.59
CA GLU A 90 -16.14 -22.09 -4.61
C GLU A 90 -15.61 -23.53 -4.44
N LYS A 91 -14.33 -23.70 -4.12
CA LYS A 91 -13.74 -25.01 -3.83
C LYS A 91 -14.42 -25.69 -2.63
N ILE A 92 -14.69 -24.94 -1.56
CA ILE A 92 -15.38 -25.45 -0.36
C ILE A 92 -16.83 -25.81 -0.68
N LYS A 93 -17.54 -24.99 -1.48
CA LYS A 93 -18.89 -25.30 -1.97
C LYS A 93 -18.95 -26.64 -2.69
N ALA A 94 -18.02 -26.86 -3.62
CA ALA A 94 -17.97 -28.06 -4.43
C ALA A 94 -17.77 -29.34 -3.60
N HIS A 95 -17.05 -29.26 -2.47
CA HIS A 95 -16.74 -30.41 -1.62
C HIS A 95 -17.77 -30.65 -0.50
N THR A 96 -18.41 -29.60 0.00
CA THR A 96 -19.36 -29.74 1.14
C THR A 96 -20.79 -30.04 0.70
N GLY A 97 -21.15 -29.78 -0.56
CA GLY A 97 -22.52 -29.97 -1.06
C GLY A 97 -23.56 -29.05 -0.39
N HIS A 98 -23.15 -28.19 0.55
CA HIS A 98 -24.02 -27.22 1.21
C HIS A 98 -24.19 -25.99 0.32
N PRO A 99 -25.42 -25.68 -0.13
CA PRO A 99 -25.66 -24.56 -1.03
C PRO A 99 -25.54 -23.19 -0.34
N ASP A 100 -25.61 -23.16 0.99
CA ASP A 100 -25.80 -21.95 1.80
C ASP A 100 -24.47 -21.36 2.30
N LEU A 101 -23.65 -20.84 1.38
CA LEU A 101 -22.34 -20.26 1.72
C LEU A 101 -22.41 -18.91 2.40
N GLU A 102 -23.53 -18.20 2.29
CA GLU A 102 -23.77 -16.98 3.06
C GLU A 102 -23.74 -17.25 4.57
N SER A 103 -24.05 -18.48 5.00
CA SER A 103 -23.92 -18.91 6.39
C SER A 103 -22.47 -19.10 6.84
N ILE A 104 -21.55 -19.49 5.95
CA ILE A 104 -20.17 -19.90 6.32
C ILE A 104 -19.19 -18.72 6.18
N PHE A 105 -19.29 -17.97 5.07
CA PHE A 105 -18.41 -16.83 4.76
C PHE A 105 -19.18 -15.50 4.66
N GLY A 106 -20.32 -15.38 5.33
CA GLY A 106 -21.19 -14.19 5.28
C GLY A 106 -20.46 -12.88 5.58
N TRP A 107 -19.42 -12.89 6.43
CA TRP A 107 -18.61 -11.71 6.72
C TRP A 107 -17.84 -11.18 5.49
N GLU A 108 -17.24 -12.07 4.70
CA GLU A 108 -16.43 -11.72 3.50
C GLU A 108 -17.29 -11.06 2.40
N ILE A 109 -18.60 -11.27 2.45
CA ILE A 109 -19.59 -10.66 1.53
C ILE A 109 -20.18 -9.40 2.16
N ALA A 110 -20.61 -9.46 3.42
CA ALA A 110 -21.35 -8.40 4.09
C ALA A 110 -20.55 -7.10 4.19
N HIS A 111 -19.25 -7.16 4.55
CA HIS A 111 -18.45 -5.95 4.75
C HIS A 111 -18.24 -5.14 3.46
N ARG A 112 -18.43 -5.74 2.28
CA ARG A 112 -18.17 -5.11 0.97
C ARG A 112 -19.39 -4.35 0.44
N SER A 113 -20.58 -4.63 0.99
CA SER A 113 -21.86 -3.96 0.64
C SER A 113 -21.98 -2.51 1.15
N ASP A 114 -20.99 -2.03 1.90
CA ASP A 114 -20.97 -0.67 2.41
C ASP A 114 -20.82 0.37 1.28
N ARG A 115 -21.88 1.16 1.06
CA ARG A 115 -21.95 2.26 0.08
C ARG A 115 -20.88 3.34 0.31
N ARG A 116 -20.30 3.45 1.51
CA ARG A 116 -19.23 4.41 1.83
C ARG A 116 -17.83 3.88 1.52
N ARG A 117 -17.70 2.63 1.04
CA ARG A 117 -16.41 1.99 0.75
C ARG A 117 -15.63 2.74 -0.33
N GLU A 118 -16.28 3.13 -1.42
CA GLU A 118 -15.65 3.91 -2.50
C GLU A 118 -15.06 5.22 -1.96
N ARG A 119 -15.84 5.94 -1.14
CA ARG A 119 -15.38 7.20 -0.53
C ARG A 119 -14.16 7.00 0.36
N ARG A 120 -14.17 5.98 1.24
CA ARG A 120 -13.00 5.68 2.10
C ARG A 120 -11.74 5.35 1.30
N LYS A 121 -11.89 4.67 0.16
CA LYS A 121 -10.76 4.36 -0.71
C LYS A 121 -10.20 5.58 -1.43
N ILE A 122 -11.06 6.51 -1.83
CA ILE A 122 -10.62 7.78 -2.39
C ILE A 122 -9.90 8.61 -1.32
N GLU A 123 -10.46 8.68 -0.11
CA GLU A 123 -9.82 9.35 1.03
C GLU A 123 -8.42 8.74 1.31
N GLN A 124 -8.31 7.40 1.30
CA GLN A 124 -7.06 6.69 1.48
C GLN A 124 -6.06 6.98 0.36
N LEU A 125 -6.49 6.91 -0.91
CA LEU A 125 -5.66 7.26 -2.07
C LEU A 125 -5.09 8.68 -1.97
N ILE A 126 -5.91 9.65 -1.57
CA ILE A 126 -5.46 11.04 -1.38
C ILE A 126 -4.37 11.10 -0.29
N ILE A 127 -4.57 10.40 0.83
CA ILE A 127 -3.59 10.38 1.92
C ILE A 127 -2.28 9.71 1.46
N ASP A 128 -2.36 8.63 0.70
CA ASP A 128 -1.22 7.89 0.19
C ASP A 128 -0.41 8.74 -0.80
N GLU A 129 -1.08 9.43 -1.73
CA GLU A 129 -0.46 10.39 -2.65
C GLU A 129 0.22 11.56 -1.92
N ILE A 130 -0.44 12.12 -0.90
CA ILE A 130 0.16 13.20 -0.10
C ILE A 130 1.43 12.69 0.61
N THR A 131 1.34 11.50 1.21
CA THR A 131 2.38 10.95 2.07
C THR A 131 3.59 10.48 1.28
N PHE A 132 3.37 9.72 0.21
CA PHE A 132 4.43 9.02 -0.51
C PHE A 132 4.85 9.67 -1.84
N VAL A 133 4.11 10.64 -2.36
CA VAL A 133 4.44 11.28 -3.64
C VAL A 133 4.61 12.78 -3.47
N CYS A 134 3.58 13.48 -3.03
CA CYS A 134 3.60 14.94 -2.88
C CYS A 134 4.69 15.40 -1.90
N SER A 135 4.89 14.67 -0.80
CA SER A 135 5.93 14.99 0.18
C SER A 135 7.34 14.86 -0.41
N GLY A 136 7.60 13.81 -1.19
CA GLY A 136 8.86 13.62 -1.90
C GLY A 136 9.10 14.72 -2.94
N LEU A 137 8.08 15.02 -3.76
CA LEU A 137 8.14 16.08 -4.76
C LEU A 137 8.39 17.45 -4.12
N LEU A 138 7.72 17.75 -3.01
CA LEU A 138 7.88 19.01 -2.29
C LEU A 138 9.30 19.17 -1.74
N ALA A 139 9.86 18.12 -1.13
CA ALA A 139 11.23 18.12 -0.64
C ALA A 139 12.25 18.30 -1.78
N LEU A 140 12.04 17.59 -2.89
CA LEU A 140 12.87 17.65 -4.08
C LEU A 140 12.85 19.05 -4.72
N PHE A 141 11.68 19.64 -4.91
CA PHE A 141 11.55 21.00 -5.43
C PHE A 141 12.14 22.03 -4.48
N THR A 142 11.90 21.91 -3.17
CA THR A 142 12.48 22.82 -2.17
C THR A 142 14.00 22.80 -2.23
N PHE A 143 14.60 21.62 -2.40
CA PHE A 143 16.04 21.48 -2.57
C PHE A 143 16.52 22.08 -3.90
N TRP A 144 15.87 21.71 -5.02
CA TRP A 144 16.28 22.13 -6.36
C TRP A 144 16.21 23.66 -6.55
N PHE A 145 15.19 24.31 -5.97
CA PHE A 145 15.00 25.76 -6.06
C PHE A 145 15.68 26.56 -4.94
N SER A 146 16.50 25.93 -4.08
CA SER A 146 17.19 26.60 -2.97
C SER A 146 18.23 27.66 -3.38
N GLY A 147 18.42 27.92 -4.69
CA GLY A 147 19.31 28.95 -5.21
C GLY A 147 20.79 28.59 -5.17
N THR A 148 21.11 27.32 -4.88
CA THR A 148 22.49 26.83 -4.81
C THR A 148 22.99 26.44 -6.21
N THR A 149 24.23 26.80 -6.56
CA THR A 149 24.87 26.27 -7.78
C THR A 149 25.18 24.79 -7.57
N LEU A 150 24.35 23.92 -8.17
CA LEU A 150 24.46 22.47 -8.00
C LEU A 150 25.34 21.85 -9.09
N PRO A 151 26.17 20.84 -8.76
CA PRO A 151 26.85 20.02 -9.75
C PRO A 151 25.84 19.31 -10.66
N TRP A 152 26.21 19.06 -11.92
CA TRP A 152 25.34 18.40 -12.90
C TRP A 152 24.80 17.04 -12.42
N ILE A 153 25.60 16.29 -11.66
CA ILE A 153 25.23 14.97 -11.14
C ILE A 153 24.06 15.05 -10.16
N VAL A 154 23.95 16.15 -9.40
CA VAL A 154 22.85 16.35 -8.46
C VAL A 154 21.56 16.62 -9.23
N HIS A 155 21.62 17.41 -10.31
CA HIS A 155 20.46 17.59 -11.21
C HIS A 155 19.99 16.27 -11.83
N PHE A 156 20.93 15.41 -12.24
CA PHE A 156 20.60 14.09 -12.77
C PHE A 156 19.88 13.22 -11.72
N ILE A 157 20.39 13.19 -10.48
CA ILE A 157 19.75 12.46 -9.37
C ILE A 157 18.34 12.97 -9.11
N CYS A 158 18.15 14.30 -9.01
CA CYS A 158 16.83 14.89 -8.82
C CYS A 158 15.86 14.57 -9.97
N ALA A 159 16.34 14.53 -11.22
CA ALA A 159 15.52 14.14 -12.36
C ALA A 159 15.08 12.67 -12.27
N VAL A 160 15.99 11.77 -11.86
CA VAL A 160 15.68 10.35 -11.65
C VAL A 160 14.66 10.16 -10.53
N GLU A 161 14.90 10.78 -9.37
CA GLU A 161 13.97 10.74 -8.23
C GLU A 161 12.59 11.27 -8.59
N PHE A 162 12.52 12.36 -9.35
CA PHE A 162 11.26 12.92 -9.84
C PHE A 162 10.49 11.91 -10.72
N ILE A 163 11.17 11.29 -11.70
CA ILE A 163 10.55 10.28 -12.57
C ILE A 163 10.05 9.08 -11.75
N LEU A 164 10.86 8.59 -10.81
CA LEU A 164 10.47 7.46 -9.96
C LEU A 164 9.26 7.80 -9.09
N LEU A 165 9.17 9.02 -8.54
CA LEU A 165 8.01 9.46 -7.76
C LEU A 165 6.75 9.54 -8.61
N LEU A 166 6.87 10.00 -9.87
CA LEU A 166 5.73 9.99 -10.81
C LEU A 166 5.26 8.58 -11.14
N ILE A 167 6.20 7.64 -11.38
CA ILE A 167 5.86 6.23 -11.61
C ILE A 167 5.14 5.69 -10.37
N LEU A 168 5.66 5.94 -9.17
CA LEU A 168 5.03 5.48 -7.94
C LEU A 168 3.60 6.02 -7.79
N GLY A 169 3.36 7.31 -8.03
CA GLY A 169 2.01 7.87 -7.93
C GLY A 169 1.05 7.26 -8.96
N ILE A 170 1.50 7.07 -10.19
CA ILE A 170 0.70 6.38 -11.21
C ILE A 170 0.33 4.96 -10.75
N GLU A 171 1.29 4.20 -10.21
CA GLU A 171 1.06 2.85 -9.71
C GLU A 171 0.08 2.84 -8.51
N ILE A 172 0.23 3.78 -7.56
CA ILE A 172 -0.70 3.92 -6.42
C ILE A 172 -2.13 4.18 -6.91
N VAL A 173 -2.31 5.06 -7.91
CA VAL A 173 -3.62 5.34 -8.50
C VAL A 173 -4.19 4.12 -9.25
N ILE A 174 -3.37 3.40 -10.02
CA ILE A 174 -3.81 2.22 -10.79
C ILE A 174 -4.28 1.10 -9.85
N TYR A 175 -3.54 0.84 -8.77
CA TYR A 175 -3.84 -0.22 -7.82
C TYR A 175 -4.82 0.19 -6.71
N ALA A 176 -5.19 1.47 -6.63
CA ALA A 176 -6.33 1.87 -5.84
C ALA A 176 -7.57 1.13 -6.40
N ASP A 177 -8.02 0.08 -5.70
CA ASP A 177 -9.20 -0.74 -6.05
C ASP A 177 -10.48 0.12 -5.92
N LEU A 178 -10.60 1.13 -6.78
CA LEU A 178 -11.71 2.07 -6.96
C LEU A 178 -12.85 1.42 -7.74
N ASP A 179 -12.59 0.28 -8.38
CA ASP A 179 -13.59 -0.42 -9.17
C ASP A 179 -14.63 -1.11 -8.29
N LYS A 180 -15.88 -1.16 -8.80
CA LYS A 180 -16.97 -1.83 -8.10
C LYS A 180 -16.69 -3.31 -8.06
N GLY A 181 -16.25 -3.75 -6.90
CA GLY A 181 -15.89 -5.13 -6.63
C GLY A 181 -16.96 -6.13 -7.08
N ARG A 182 -16.71 -6.78 -8.22
CA ARG A 182 -17.28 -8.10 -8.52
C ARG A 182 -16.63 -9.15 -7.61
#